data_AF-A0A432Z2Y0-F1
#
_entry.id   AF-A0A432Z2Y0-F1
#
_cell.length_a   1.000
_cell.length_b   1.000
_cell.length_c   1.000
_cell.angle_alpha   90.00
_cell.angle_beta   90.00
_cell.angle_gamma   90.00
#
_symmetry.space_group_name_H-M   'P 1'
#
loop_
_entity.id
_entity.type
_entity.pdbx_description
1 polymer ?
#
loop_
_entity_poly.entity_id
_entity_poly.type
_entity_poly.pdbx_seq_one_letter_code
_entity_poly.pdbx_strand_id
1 'polypeptide(L)'
;MTRMQVLFLGGALGLLMSMTGTVTATDRSDEPVDKVVQVQVERLDEGYHAACALIELATPIYVENDTPLSHVISSASVYETATGQIISITNLSVEREEQRYLSFGCLPLTADYRVEVTIAYHPEGQLSLCPKQLHIDDLREFVARK
;
A
#
# COMPACT_ATOMS: atom_id res chain seq x y z
N MET A 1 -24.50 50.57 -7.69
CA MET A 1 -23.21 51.22 -8.04
C MET A 1 -22.47 51.37 -6.71
N THR A 2 -21.30 50.79 -6.43
CA THR A 2 -20.13 50.51 -7.26
C THR A 2 -19.29 49.41 -6.57
N ARG A 3 -18.58 48.63 -7.38
CA ARG A 3 -17.68 47.51 -7.07
C ARG A 3 -16.66 47.83 -5.96
N MET A 4 -16.35 46.83 -5.13
CA MET A 4 -15.11 46.81 -4.33
C MET A 4 -14.32 45.54 -4.66
N GLN A 5 -13.01 45.75 -4.71
CA GLN A 5 -12.02 45.03 -5.50
C GLN A 5 -11.71 43.61 -5.02
N VAL A 6 -11.43 42.78 -6.02
CA VAL A 6 -10.78 41.48 -5.91
C VAL A 6 -9.33 41.70 -5.46
N LEU A 7 -8.93 41.08 -4.35
CA LEU A 7 -7.52 40.82 -4.05
C LEU A 7 -7.25 39.34 -4.33
N PHE A 8 -6.55 39.09 -5.44
CA PHE A 8 -5.89 37.81 -5.69
C PHE A 8 -4.66 37.74 -4.78
N LEU A 9 -4.73 36.94 -3.73
CA LEU A 9 -3.54 36.39 -3.09
C LEU A 9 -3.30 35.04 -3.74
N GLY A 10 -2.34 35.04 -4.67
CA GLY A 10 -1.78 33.84 -5.23
C GLY A 10 -1.15 32.99 -4.14
N GLY A 11 -1.75 31.83 -3.92
CA GLY A 11 -1.11 30.67 -3.33
C GLY A 11 -1.54 29.50 -4.19
N ALA A 12 -0.67 29.05 -5.09
CA ALA A 12 -0.81 27.73 -5.69
C ALA A 12 -0.56 26.73 -4.55
N LEU A 13 -1.61 26.45 -3.76
CA LEU A 13 -1.67 25.22 -3.00
C LEU A 13 -1.79 24.12 -4.06
N GLY A 14 -0.67 23.46 -4.36
CA GLY A 14 -0.71 22.15 -5.01
C GLY A 14 -1.63 21.27 -4.17
N LEU A 15 -2.75 20.87 -4.76
CA LEU A 15 -3.71 20.01 -4.09
C LEU A 15 -3.09 18.61 -4.11
N LEU A 16 -2.42 18.22 -3.01
CA LEU A 16 -2.03 16.83 -2.81
C LEU A 16 -3.29 15.98 -2.82
N MET A 17 -3.48 15.24 -3.91
CA MET A 17 -4.59 14.28 -4.02
C MET A 17 -4.15 12.99 -3.33
N SER A 18 -4.73 12.71 -2.17
CA SER A 18 -4.63 11.42 -1.51
C SER A 18 -5.91 10.61 -1.71
N MET A 19 -5.75 9.31 -1.97
CA MET A 19 -6.84 8.36 -2.05
C MET A 19 -6.71 7.34 -0.92
N THR A 20 -7.78 7.12 -0.17
CA THR A 20 -7.84 6.09 0.87
C THR A 20 -8.93 5.09 0.51
N GLY A 21 -8.62 3.81 0.68
CA GLY A 21 -9.54 2.72 0.41
C GLY A 21 -9.24 1.49 1.25
N THR A 22 -10.03 0.45 1.06
CA THR A 22 -9.89 -0.83 1.74
C THR A 22 -9.83 -1.95 0.72
N VAL A 23 -8.92 -2.89 0.92
CA VAL A 23 -8.79 -4.10 0.10
C VAL A 23 -8.88 -5.34 0.99
N THR A 24 -9.47 -6.39 0.43
CA THR A 24 -9.52 -7.71 1.08
C THR A 24 -8.22 -8.45 0.77
N ALA A 25 -7.65 -9.10 1.77
CA ALA A 25 -6.51 -10.00 1.60
C ALA A 25 -6.95 -11.46 1.76
N THR A 26 -6.27 -12.35 1.04
CA THR A 26 -6.45 -13.81 1.15
C THR A 26 -5.28 -14.43 1.91
N ASP A 27 -5.52 -15.52 2.66
CA ASP A 27 -4.41 -16.36 3.13
C ASP A 27 -3.96 -17.22 1.94
N ARG A 28 -2.70 -17.65 1.96
CA ARG A 28 -2.13 -18.57 0.98
C ARG A 28 -2.83 -19.93 0.93
N SER A 29 -3.66 -20.27 1.91
CA SER A 29 -4.58 -21.42 1.85
C SER A 29 -5.81 -21.18 0.95
N ASP A 30 -5.91 -20.01 0.29
CA ASP A 30 -7.08 -19.52 -0.46
C ASP A 30 -8.35 -19.39 0.41
N GLU A 31 -8.19 -19.44 1.74
CA GLU A 31 -9.28 -19.17 2.66
C GLU A 31 -9.44 -17.64 2.78
N PRO A 32 -10.66 -17.10 2.60
CA PRO A 32 -10.90 -15.68 2.78
C PRO A 32 -10.66 -15.34 4.25
N VAL A 33 -9.64 -14.53 4.50
CA VAL A 33 -9.44 -13.96 5.83
C VAL A 33 -10.30 -12.71 5.89
N ASP A 34 -11.19 -12.64 6.87
CA ASP A 34 -12.02 -11.45 7.11
C ASP A 34 -11.17 -10.32 7.73
N LYS A 35 -10.13 -9.90 6.99
CA LYS A 35 -9.18 -8.86 7.37
C LYS A 35 -9.14 -7.83 6.26
N VAL A 36 -9.47 -6.62 6.67
CA VAL A 36 -9.47 -5.45 5.81
C VAL A 36 -8.09 -4.80 5.92
N VAL A 37 -7.39 -4.69 4.80
CA VAL A 37 -6.16 -3.89 4.69
C VAL A 37 -6.57 -2.50 4.22
N GLN A 38 -6.17 -1.46 4.94
CA GLN A 38 -6.37 -0.09 4.49
C GLN A 38 -5.20 0.30 3.57
N VAL A 39 -5.54 0.94 2.46
CA VAL A 39 -4.59 1.39 1.46
C VAL A 39 -4.73 2.88 1.31
N GLN A 40 -3.63 3.60 1.49
CA GLN A 40 -3.54 5.01 1.16
C GLN A 40 -2.51 5.20 0.04
N VAL A 41 -2.87 6.01 -0.94
CA VAL A 41 -2.02 6.37 -2.07
C VAL A 41 -1.90 7.88 -2.10
N GLU A 42 -0.67 8.38 -2.16
CA GLU A 42 -0.37 9.79 -2.29
C GLU A 42 0.48 10.04 -3.55
N ARG A 43 0.04 11.01 -4.35
CA ARG A 43 0.84 11.50 -5.47
C ARG A 43 1.80 12.59 -5.00
N LEU A 44 3.05 12.46 -5.40
CA LEU A 44 4.01 13.55 -5.30
C LEU A 44 3.70 14.60 -6.39
N ASP A 45 3.81 15.88 -6.04
CA ASP A 45 3.52 17.03 -6.93
C ASP A 45 4.34 17.00 -8.23
N GLU A 46 3.82 17.62 -9.30
CA GLU A 46 4.45 17.69 -10.64
C GLU A 46 5.88 18.27 -10.65
N GLY A 47 6.26 19.04 -9.61
CA GLY A 47 7.62 19.56 -9.42
C GLY A 47 8.65 18.49 -9.00
N TYR A 48 8.17 17.37 -8.48
CA TYR A 48 8.93 16.13 -8.40
C TYR A 48 8.60 15.37 -9.69
N HIS A 49 9.61 15.01 -10.50
CA HIS A 49 9.42 14.06 -11.60
C HIS A 49 9.07 12.67 -11.04
N ALA A 50 7.86 12.54 -10.49
CA ALA A 50 7.43 11.40 -9.70
C ALA A 50 7.26 10.22 -10.64
N ALA A 51 8.30 9.37 -10.70
CA ALA A 51 8.24 8.10 -11.41
C ALA A 51 7.31 7.08 -10.71
N CYS A 52 6.81 7.41 -9.51
CA CYS A 52 5.99 6.55 -8.68
C CYS A 52 4.96 7.30 -7.82
N ALA A 53 3.95 6.55 -7.34
CA ALA A 53 3.07 6.96 -6.25
C ALA A 53 3.57 6.36 -4.94
N LEU A 54 3.45 7.13 -3.86
CA LEU A 54 3.69 6.63 -2.51
C LEU A 54 2.48 5.81 -2.09
N ILE A 55 2.75 4.61 -1.58
CA ILE A 55 1.73 3.76 -1.00
C ILE A 55 2.00 3.55 0.48
N GLU A 56 0.93 3.53 1.25
CA GLU A 56 0.88 3.10 2.63
C GLU A 56 -0.18 2.00 2.76
N LEU A 57 0.23 0.87 3.31
CA LEU A 57 -0.63 -0.27 3.58
C LEU A 57 -0.71 -0.47 5.09
N ALA A 58 -1.87 -0.18 5.66
CA ALA A 58 -2.12 -0.43 7.07
C ALA A 58 -2.77 -1.80 7.26
N THR A 59 -2.05 -2.68 7.92
CA THR A 59 -2.45 -4.06 8.15
C THR A 59 -2.67 -4.30 9.65
N PRO A 60 -3.74 -5.01 10.05
CA PRO A 60 -4.00 -5.26 11.47
C PRO A 60 -2.92 -6.16 12.08
N ILE A 61 -2.69 -6.04 13.39
CA ILE A 61 -1.87 -7.02 14.11
C ILE A 61 -2.60 -8.36 14.11
N TYR A 62 -1.91 -9.39 13.63
CA TYR A 62 -2.45 -10.75 13.62
C TYR A 62 -2.22 -11.42 14.98
N VAL A 63 -3.23 -12.15 15.45
CA VAL A 63 -3.19 -12.87 16.72
C VAL A 63 -3.53 -14.32 16.43
N GLU A 64 -2.68 -15.23 16.87
CA GLU A 64 -2.88 -16.68 16.77
C GLU A 64 -2.74 -17.27 18.18
N ASN A 65 -3.75 -18.02 18.63
CA ASN A 65 -3.80 -18.57 20.00
C ASN A 65 -3.52 -17.51 21.08
N ASP A 66 -4.20 -16.36 21.01
CA ASP A 66 -4.04 -15.20 21.90
C ASP A 66 -2.62 -14.58 21.94
N THR A 67 -1.74 -15.01 21.03
CA THR A 67 -0.38 -14.49 20.90
C THR A 67 -0.27 -13.63 19.64
N PRO A 68 0.15 -12.35 19.76
CA PRO A 68 0.44 -11.53 18.60
C PRO A 68 1.56 -12.15 17.75
N LEU A 69 1.33 -12.28 16.45
CA LEU A 69 2.43 -12.54 15.52
C LEU A 69 3.27 -11.26 15.38
N SER A 70 4.58 -11.42 15.29
CA SER A 70 5.54 -10.34 15.18
C SER A 70 6.44 -10.52 13.94
N HIS A 71 7.50 -9.71 13.82
CA HIS A 71 8.44 -9.73 12.68
C HIS A 71 7.75 -9.76 11.30
N VAL A 72 7.07 -8.65 10.99
CA VAL A 72 6.35 -8.51 9.72
C VAL A 72 7.31 -8.18 8.59
N ILE A 73 7.20 -8.94 7.50
CA ILE A 73 7.89 -8.66 6.24
C ILE A 73 6.82 -8.40 5.20
N SER A 74 6.88 -7.24 4.55
CA SER A 74 5.99 -6.93 3.44
C SER A 74 6.80 -6.77 2.16
N SER A 75 6.32 -7.35 1.07
CA SER A 75 6.93 -7.24 -0.25
C SER A 75 5.88 -6.98 -1.32
N ALA A 76 6.31 -6.32 -2.40
CA ALA A 76 5.48 -6.04 -3.56
C ALA A 76 6.16 -6.61 -4.81
N SER A 77 5.40 -7.36 -5.60
CA SER A 77 5.80 -7.87 -6.91
C SER A 77 4.99 -7.15 -7.98
N VAL A 78 5.69 -6.52 -8.92
CA VAL A 78 5.10 -5.73 -10.00
C VAL A 78 5.21 -6.52 -11.29
N TYR A 79 4.08 -6.74 -11.95
CA TYR A 79 3.97 -7.51 -13.18
C TYR A 79 3.48 -6.61 -14.31
N GLU A 80 4.00 -6.80 -15.52
CA GLU A 80 3.41 -6.22 -16.72
C GLU A 80 2.08 -6.92 -17.01
N THR A 81 0.99 -6.15 -17.15
CA THR A 81 -0.34 -6.75 -17.34
C THR A 81 -0.44 -7.53 -18.66
N ALA A 82 0.16 -7.01 -19.73
CA ALA A 82 0.03 -7.58 -21.06
C ALA A 82 0.70 -8.95 -21.21
N THR A 83 1.84 -9.15 -20.55
CA THR A 83 2.67 -10.36 -20.69
C THR A 83 2.68 -11.24 -19.44
N GLY A 84 2.25 -10.72 -18.29
CA GLY A 84 2.40 -11.36 -16.99
C GLY A 84 3.86 -11.45 -16.51
N GLN A 85 4.81 -10.82 -17.20
CA GLN A 85 6.22 -10.85 -16.80
C GLN A 85 6.46 -9.97 -15.59
N ILE A 86 7.35 -10.42 -14.71
CA ILE A 86 7.75 -9.64 -13.55
C ILE A 86 8.67 -8.49 -13.96
N ILE A 87 8.29 -7.28 -13.59
CA ILE A 87 9.04 -6.05 -13.83
C ILE A 87 9.97 -5.76 -12.65
N SER A 88 9.47 -5.94 -11.42
CA SER A 88 10.20 -5.60 -10.20
C SER A 88 9.69 -6.39 -9.00
N ILE A 89 10.58 -6.62 -8.03
CA ILE A 89 10.24 -7.09 -6.68
C ILE A 89 10.91 -6.14 -5.70
N THR A 90 10.17 -5.66 -4.71
CA THR A 90 10.71 -4.80 -3.66
C THR A 90 10.19 -5.19 -2.28
N ASN A 91 11.02 -5.01 -1.27
CA ASN A 91 10.56 -5.05 0.12
C ASN A 91 10.00 -3.67 0.48
N LEU A 92 8.88 -3.66 1.19
CA LEU A 92 8.29 -2.45 1.75
C LEU A 92 8.85 -2.22 3.15
N SER A 93 9.09 -0.96 3.50
CA SER A 93 9.47 -0.59 4.86
C SER A 93 8.30 -0.83 5.79
N VAL A 94 8.51 -1.51 6.91
CA VAL A 94 7.44 -1.83 7.88
C VAL A 94 7.70 -1.15 9.21
N GLU A 95 6.70 -0.43 9.71
CA GLU A 95 6.70 0.19 11.04
C GLU A 95 5.50 -0.30 11.85
N ARG A 96 5.68 -0.41 13.17
CA ARG A 96 4.59 -0.77 14.09
C ARG A 96 4.04 0.50 14.73
N GLU A 97 2.75 0.75 14.56
CA GLU A 97 2.04 1.87 15.17
C GLU A 97 0.80 1.35 15.91
N GLU A 98 0.76 1.54 17.23
CA GLU A 98 -0.34 1.10 18.11
C GLU A 98 -0.81 -0.35 17.86
N GLN A 99 -1.85 -0.50 17.02
CA GLN A 99 -2.57 -1.75 16.73
C GLN A 99 -2.44 -2.21 15.26
N ARG A 100 -1.49 -1.63 14.50
CA ARG A 100 -1.31 -1.91 13.08
C ARG A 100 0.16 -1.92 12.66
N TYR A 101 0.43 -2.59 11.55
CA TYR A 101 1.69 -2.48 10.82
C TYR A 101 1.46 -1.63 9.58
N LEU A 102 2.27 -0.59 9.45
CA LEU A 102 2.29 0.29 8.29
C LEU A 102 3.40 -0.16 7.36
N SER A 103 3.05 -0.51 6.13
CA SER A 103 4.03 -0.86 5.08
C SER A 103 4.05 0.23 4.02
N PHE A 104 5.24 0.78 3.75
CA PHE A 104 5.40 1.92 2.84
C PHE A 104 6.28 1.58 1.65
N GLY A 105 5.96 2.16 0.50
CA GLY A 105 6.77 2.03 -0.71
C GLY A 105 6.42 3.01 -1.81
N CYS A 106 7.15 2.88 -2.91
CA CYS A 106 7.01 3.70 -4.10
C CYS A 106 6.72 2.75 -5.27
N LEU A 107 5.52 2.87 -5.86
CA LEU A 107 5.07 2.04 -6.98
C LEU A 107 5.04 2.83 -8.29
N PRO A 108 5.57 2.28 -9.39
CA PRO A 108 5.71 3.02 -10.65
C PRO A 108 4.36 3.57 -11.17
N LEU A 109 4.33 4.71 -11.85
CA LEU A 109 3.09 5.31 -12.38
C LEU A 109 2.88 5.13 -13.89
N THR A 110 3.89 4.63 -14.59
CA THR A 110 4.05 4.82 -16.04
C THR A 110 3.69 3.61 -16.91
N ALA A 111 3.12 2.54 -16.35
CA ALA A 111 2.75 1.34 -17.10
C ALA A 111 1.40 0.76 -16.66
N ASP A 112 0.77 -0.04 -17.54
CA ASP A 112 -0.30 -0.96 -17.13
C ASP A 112 0.34 -2.17 -16.45
N TYR A 113 0.52 -2.09 -15.13
CA TYR A 113 1.08 -3.16 -14.31
C TYR A 113 0.04 -3.70 -13.35
N ARG A 114 0.19 -4.94 -12.88
CA ARG A 114 -0.49 -5.50 -11.70
C ARG A 114 0.50 -5.52 -10.55
N VAL A 115 0.07 -5.16 -9.34
CA VAL A 115 0.89 -5.31 -8.13
C VAL A 115 0.24 -6.33 -7.24
N GLU A 116 1.04 -7.33 -6.91
CA GLU A 116 0.73 -8.31 -5.89
C GLU A 116 1.53 -7.96 -4.63
N VAL A 117 0.86 -7.84 -3.49
CA VAL A 117 1.52 -7.59 -2.20
C VAL A 117 1.43 -8.84 -1.35
N THR A 118 2.55 -9.22 -0.76
CA THR A 118 2.62 -10.32 0.22
C THR A 118 3.09 -9.77 1.56
N ILE A 119 2.33 -10.06 2.62
CA ILE A 119 2.66 -9.71 4.00
C ILE A 119 2.83 -10.99 4.79
N ALA A 120 4.03 -11.21 5.33
CA ALA A 120 4.39 -12.39 6.10
C ALA A 120 4.56 -12.05 7.58
N TYR A 121 3.99 -12.86 8.46
CA TYR A 121 4.08 -12.74 9.92
C TYR A 121 4.76 -13.96 10.53
N HIS A 122 5.65 -13.74 11.50
CA HIS A 122 6.29 -14.82 12.27
C HIS A 122 5.87 -14.79 13.74
N PRO A 123 5.63 -15.93 14.38
CA PRO A 123 5.34 -15.96 15.81
C PRO A 123 6.56 -15.54 16.63
N GLU A 124 6.31 -14.75 17.67
CA GLU A 124 7.35 -14.24 18.57
C GLU A 124 7.92 -15.38 19.42
N GLY A 125 9.26 -15.50 19.48
CA GLY A 125 9.93 -16.52 20.30
C GLY A 125 9.78 -17.97 19.82
N GLN A 126 9.16 -18.20 18.67
CA GLN A 126 9.06 -19.53 18.05
C GLN A 126 9.79 -19.56 16.71
N LEU A 127 10.59 -20.60 16.51
CA LEU A 127 11.06 -21.01 15.18
C LEU A 127 9.90 -21.67 14.43
N SER A 128 8.80 -20.96 14.18
CA SER A 128 7.79 -21.46 13.25
C SER A 128 8.41 -21.51 11.86
N LEU A 129 8.35 -22.68 11.24
CA LEU A 129 8.87 -22.94 9.90
C LEU A 129 7.96 -22.33 8.81
N CYS A 130 6.73 -21.94 9.14
CA CYS A 130 5.75 -21.46 8.17
C CYS A 130 5.20 -20.10 8.62
N PRO A 131 5.69 -18.98 8.05
CA PRO A 131 5.07 -17.68 8.29
C PRO A 131 3.64 -17.67 7.75
N LYS A 132 2.74 -16.96 8.44
CA LYS A 132 1.40 -16.66 7.91
C LYS A 132 1.52 -15.61 6.82
N GLN A 133 0.88 -15.82 5.68
CA GLN A 133 1.03 -14.96 4.50
C GLN A 133 -0.33 -14.42 4.09
N LEU A 134 -0.46 -13.09 4.05
CA LEU A 134 -1.58 -12.40 3.42
C LEU A 134 -1.17 -11.97 2.02
N HIS A 135 -2.05 -12.18 1.07
CA HIS A 135 -1.86 -11.80 -0.32
C HIS A 135 -2.93 -10.80 -0.76
N ILE A 136 -2.50 -9.78 -1.50
CA ILE A 136 -3.37 -8.81 -2.17
C ILE A 136 -3.03 -8.88 -3.65
N ASP A 137 -3.90 -9.50 -4.44
CA ASP A 137 -3.62 -9.86 -5.85
C ASP A 137 -3.54 -8.65 -6.80
N ASP A 138 -4.29 -7.58 -6.50
CA ASP A 138 -4.48 -6.49 -7.47
C ASP A 138 -4.74 -5.12 -6.83
N LEU A 139 -3.70 -4.28 -6.81
CA LEU A 139 -3.80 -2.87 -6.38
C LEU A 139 -3.95 -1.86 -7.54
N ARG A 140 -4.20 -2.32 -8.77
CA ARG A 140 -4.20 -1.46 -9.97
C ARG A 140 -5.11 -0.25 -9.85
N GLU A 141 -6.33 -0.46 -9.40
CA GLU A 141 -7.35 0.60 -9.37
C GLU A 141 -6.96 1.77 -8.46
N PHE A 142 -6.26 1.49 -7.36
CA PHE A 142 -5.85 2.50 -6.39
C PHE A 142 -4.66 3.33 -6.87
N VAL A 143 -3.78 2.76 -7.69
CA VAL A 143 -2.56 3.44 -8.15
C VAL A 143 -2.72 4.06 -9.56
N ALA A 144 -3.61 3.50 -10.39
CA ALA A 144 -3.79 3.91 -11.79
C ALA A 144 -4.74 5.12 -11.99
N ARG A 145 -5.55 5.48 -11.00
CA ARG A 145 -6.45 6.66 -11.12
C ARG A 145 -5.60 7.92 -11.21
N LYS A 146 -5.51 8.50 -12.41
CA LYS A 146 -4.81 9.75 -12.74
C LYS A 146 -5.57 10.97 -12.25
#